data_AF-A0A811Q777-F1
#
_entry.id   AF-A0A811Q777-F1
#
_cell.length_a   1.000
_cell.length_b   1.000
_cell.length_c   1.000
_cell.angle_alpha   90.00
_cell.angle_beta   90.00
_cell.angle_gamma   90.00
#
_symmetry.space_group_name_H-M   'P 1'
#
loop_
_entity.id
_entity.type
_entity.pdbx_description
1 polymer ?
#
loop_
_entity_poly.entity_id
_entity_poly.type
_entity_poly.pdbx_seq_one_letter_code
_entity_poly.pdbx_strand_id
1 'polypeptide(L)'
;MNAQSVRLMAYCKDKAPLEENRQQVLLELTDTSSTAELSGLDLVAVLDASGSMGWDGNWKLDKLKTTMKFVISKLGAMDRLSLVSFSTWADKLCRLRSMTEPSKAELTDMVENRLEANGSSKAHGGRTGRGEEESGVERSQG
;
A
#
# COMPACT_ATOMS: atom_id res chain seq x y z
N MET A 1 -22.22 -11.97 1.36
CA MET A 1 -21.26 -11.85 2.46
C MET A 1 -20.52 -13.19 2.52
N ASN A 2 -19.30 -13.27 1.96
CA ASN A 2 -18.50 -14.50 2.04
C ASN A 2 -17.85 -14.55 3.42
N ALA A 3 -18.28 -15.50 4.25
CA ALA A 3 -17.64 -15.75 5.53
C ALA A 3 -16.34 -16.53 5.25
N GLN A 4 -15.18 -15.92 5.54
CA GLN A 4 -13.92 -16.65 5.60
C GLN A 4 -14.09 -17.79 6.62
N SER A 5 -13.96 -19.03 6.14
CA SER A 5 -14.18 -20.21 6.97
C SER A 5 -12.95 -20.44 7.84
N VAL A 6 -12.98 -19.92 9.07
CA VAL A 6 -11.96 -20.18 10.09
C VAL A 6 -12.46 -21.33 10.97
N ARG A 7 -11.65 -22.38 11.12
CA ARG A 7 -11.94 -23.45 12.09
C ARG A 7 -11.30 -23.10 13.42
N LEU A 8 -12.11 -23.04 14.47
CA LEU A 8 -11.67 -22.92 15.85
C LEU A 8 -11.74 -24.29 16.54
N MET A 9 -10.62 -24.80 17.03
CA MET A 9 -10.60 -25.98 17.88
C MET A 9 -10.23 -25.59 19.30
N ALA A 10 -11.21 -25.68 20.22
CA ALA A 10 -10.98 -25.49 21.64
C ALA A 10 -10.75 -26.86 22.30
N TYR A 11 -9.64 -26.99 23.03
CA TYR A 11 -9.35 -28.18 23.82
C TYR A 11 -9.57 -27.88 25.30
N CYS A 12 -10.64 -28.43 25.86
CA CYS A 12 -10.98 -28.31 27.28
C CYS A 12 -10.76 -29.64 27.98
N LYS A 13 -10.22 -29.63 29.21
CA LYS A 13 -10.13 -30.84 30.04
C LYS A 13 -11.45 -31.12 30.73
N ASP A 14 -11.98 -32.33 30.56
CA ASP A 14 -13.28 -32.80 31.06
C ASP A 14 -13.36 -32.92 32.60
N LYS A 15 -12.22 -32.78 33.28
CA LYS A 15 -12.07 -32.84 34.74
C LYS A 15 -11.39 -31.60 35.27
N ALA A 16 -12.07 -30.45 35.18
CA ALA A 16 -11.62 -29.23 35.84
C ALA A 16 -11.84 -29.35 37.36
N PRO A 17 -10.85 -29.01 38.21
CA PRO A 17 -11.03 -28.95 39.66
C PRO A 17 -12.12 -27.95 40.06
N LEU A 18 -12.84 -28.22 41.15
CA LEU A 18 -13.89 -27.33 41.70
C LEU A 18 -13.33 -26.11 42.44
N GLU A 19 -12.03 -26.11 42.72
CA GLU A 19 -11.27 -25.02 43.33
C GLU A 19 -10.86 -23.98 42.27
N GLU A 20 -10.56 -22.74 42.69
CA GLU A 20 -10.05 -21.71 41.78
C GLU A 20 -8.79 -22.22 41.06
N ASN A 21 -8.84 -22.25 39.72
CA ASN A 21 -7.75 -22.78 38.91
C ASN A 21 -7.53 -21.93 37.66
N ARG A 22 -6.26 -21.61 37.37
CA ARG A 22 -5.85 -20.92 36.15
C ARG A 22 -5.45 -21.94 35.11
N GLN A 23 -6.21 -22.01 34.02
CA GLN A 23 -5.87 -22.84 32.87
C GLN A 23 -5.28 -22.00 31.72
N GLN A 24 -4.30 -22.57 31.04
CA GLN A 24 -3.78 -22.05 29.78
C GLN A 24 -4.36 -22.88 28.64
N VAL A 25 -4.92 -22.22 27.64
CA VAL A 25 -5.53 -22.87 26.47
C VAL A 25 -4.70 -22.52 25.24
N LEU A 26 -4.42 -23.53 24.42
CA LEU A 26 -3.82 -23.34 23.10
C LEU A 26 -4.94 -23.19 22.07
N LEU A 27 -4.93 -22.08 21.34
CA LEU A 27 -5.87 -21.83 20.26
C LEU A 27 -5.16 -22.06 18.93
N GLU A 28 -5.66 -23.02 18.15
CA GLU A 28 -5.23 -23.20 16.76
C GLU A 28 -6.27 -22.54 15.84
N LEU A 29 -5.80 -21.66 14.96
CA LEU A 29 -6.60 -20.99 13.94
C LEU A 29 -6.14 -21.50 12.57
N THR A 30 -6.97 -22.34 11.95
CA THR A 30 -6.71 -22.82 10.59
C THR A 30 -7.59 -22.05 9.62
N ASP A 31 -6.97 -21.33 8.69
CA ASP A 31 -7.66 -20.78 7.53
C ASP A 31 -7.98 -21.92 6.56
N THR A 32 -9.26 -22.13 6.30
CA THR A 32 -9.74 -23.14 5.34
C THR A 32 -10.26 -22.52 4.05
N SER A 33 -10.08 -21.21 3.88
CA SER A 33 -10.51 -20.51 2.67
C SER A 33 -9.69 -20.97 1.46
N SER A 34 -10.38 -21.16 0.34
CA SER A 34 -9.73 -21.32 -0.96
C SER A 34 -9.21 -19.94 -1.40
N THR A 35 -8.10 -19.89 -2.13
CA THR A 35 -7.60 -18.63 -2.74
C THR A 35 -8.65 -17.94 -3.62
N ALA A 36 -9.68 -18.67 -4.07
CA ALA A 36 -10.83 -18.12 -4.79
C ALA A 36 -11.79 -17.27 -3.93
N GLU A 37 -11.70 -17.34 -2.60
CA GLU A 37 -12.58 -16.63 -1.67
C GLU A 37 -11.91 -15.45 -0.94
N LEU A 38 -10.62 -15.21 -1.20
CA LEU A 38 -9.92 -14.06 -0.63
C LEU A 38 -10.49 -12.77 -1.21
N SER A 39 -11.08 -11.95 -0.35
CA SER A 39 -11.33 -10.55 -0.66
C SER A 39 -9.99 -9.85 -0.87
N GLY A 40 -9.88 -9.04 -1.93
CA GLY A 40 -8.67 -8.28 -2.21
C GLY A 40 -8.23 -7.41 -1.04
N LEU A 41 -6.92 -7.28 -0.89
CA LEU A 41 -6.28 -6.48 0.17
C LEU A 41 -6.20 -5.00 -0.23
N ASP A 42 -6.35 -4.10 0.75
CA ASP A 42 -6.01 -2.70 0.61
C ASP A 42 -4.66 -2.41 1.26
N LEU A 43 -3.65 -2.07 0.46
CA LEU A 43 -2.33 -1.69 0.92
C LEU A 43 -2.07 -0.20 0.70
N VAL A 44 -1.61 0.50 1.74
CA VAL A 44 -1.07 1.86 1.64
C VAL A 44 0.40 1.80 2.03
N ALA A 45 1.28 2.02 1.06
CA ALA A 45 2.71 2.03 1.30
C ALA A 45 3.19 3.47 1.49
N VAL A 46 3.71 3.77 2.68
CA VAL A 46 4.37 5.05 3.00
C VAL A 46 5.88 4.85 2.88
N LEU A 47 6.49 5.54 1.94
CA LEU A 47 7.86 5.35 1.48
C LEU A 47 8.74 6.48 2.01
N ASP A 48 9.77 6.16 2.78
CA ASP A 48 10.77 7.17 3.17
C ASP A 48 11.54 7.63 1.93
N ALA A 49 11.48 8.94 1.70
CA ALA A 49 12.13 9.67 0.63
C ALA A 49 12.97 10.81 1.21
N SER A 50 13.42 10.71 2.46
CA SER A 50 14.32 11.67 3.09
C SER A 50 15.69 11.73 2.40
N GLY A 51 16.43 12.82 2.60
CA GLY A 51 17.76 13.01 2.00
C GLY A 51 18.77 11.88 2.30
N SER A 52 18.63 11.20 3.46
CA SER A 52 19.46 10.03 3.79
C SER A 52 19.25 8.84 2.86
N MET A 53 18.14 8.79 2.12
CA MET A 53 17.89 7.76 1.10
C MET A 53 18.76 7.95 -0.14
N GLY A 54 19.23 9.17 -0.41
CA GLY A 54 20.09 9.49 -1.56
C GLY A 54 21.57 9.69 -1.20
N TRP A 55 21.91 9.85 0.09
CA TRP A 55 23.25 10.24 0.55
C TRP A 55 24.37 9.26 0.16
N ASP A 56 24.07 7.96 0.11
CA ASP A 56 25.06 6.90 -0.14
C ASP A 56 24.85 6.32 -1.56
N GLY A 57 25.19 7.11 -2.58
CA GLY A 57 25.12 6.66 -3.99
C GLY A 57 23.76 6.11 -4.42
N ASN A 58 22.66 6.58 -3.81
CA ASN A 58 21.28 6.12 -4.02
C ASN A 58 20.98 4.63 -3.74
N TRP A 59 21.89 3.85 -3.14
CA TRP A 59 21.65 2.39 -3.00
C TRP A 59 20.40 2.07 -2.17
N LYS A 60 20.09 2.89 -1.15
CA LYS A 60 18.88 2.72 -0.32
C LYS A 60 17.62 2.99 -1.12
N LEU A 61 17.64 4.07 -1.91
CA LEU A 61 16.54 4.43 -2.79
C LEU A 61 16.33 3.39 -3.91
N ASP A 62 17.41 2.91 -4.53
CA ASP A 62 17.35 1.88 -5.58
C ASP A 62 16.85 0.54 -5.02
N LYS A 63 17.25 0.19 -3.80
CA LYS A 63 16.73 -0.98 -3.10
C LYS A 63 15.24 -0.82 -2.80
N LEU A 64 14.80 0.37 -2.38
CA LEU A 64 13.39 0.66 -2.14
C LEU A 64 12.58 0.54 -3.44
N LYS A 65 13.05 1.13 -4.54
CA LYS A 65 12.43 0.98 -5.87
C LYS A 65 12.29 -0.48 -6.26
N THR A 66 13.37 -1.25 -6.14
CA THR A 66 13.37 -2.69 -6.46
C THR A 66 12.38 -3.46 -5.58
N THR A 67 12.37 -3.22 -4.27
CA THR A 67 11.41 -3.83 -3.35
C THR A 67 9.97 -3.48 -3.73
N MET A 68 9.70 -2.22 -4.08
CA MET A 68 8.36 -1.80 -4.44
C MET A 68 7.88 -2.43 -5.76
N LYS A 69 8.76 -2.57 -6.76
CA LYS A 69 8.45 -3.34 -7.98
C LYS A 69 8.12 -4.79 -7.67
N PHE A 70 8.86 -5.40 -6.74
CA PHE A 70 8.58 -6.76 -6.28
C PHE A 70 7.21 -6.84 -5.59
N VAL A 71 6.88 -5.91 -4.68
CA VAL A 71 5.55 -5.86 -4.04
C VAL A 71 4.45 -5.74 -5.09
N ILE A 72 4.56 -4.80 -6.02
CA ILE A 72 3.59 -4.60 -7.12
C ILE A 72 3.41 -5.89 -7.94
N SER A 73 4.49 -6.64 -8.19
CA SER A 73 4.42 -7.91 -8.93
C SER A 73 3.68 -9.03 -8.18
N LYS A 74 3.65 -8.98 -6.84
CA LYS A 74 3.03 -10.01 -6.00
C LYS A 74 1.56 -9.78 -5.72
N LEU A 75 1.07 -8.56 -5.89
CA LEU A 75 -0.33 -8.24 -5.69
C LEU A 75 -1.20 -8.80 -6.83
N GLY A 76 -2.33 -9.41 -6.46
CA GLY A 76 -3.33 -9.94 -7.37
C GLY A 76 -4.29 -8.87 -7.87
N ALA A 77 -5.07 -9.18 -8.91
CA ALA A 77 -5.98 -8.21 -9.54
C ALA A 77 -7.09 -7.67 -8.59
N MET A 78 -7.41 -8.42 -7.53
CA MET A 78 -8.36 -8.00 -6.51
C MET A 78 -7.75 -7.04 -5.49
N ASP A 79 -6.42 -7.04 -5.33
CA ASP A 79 -5.72 -6.17 -4.39
C ASP A 79 -5.66 -4.73 -4.89
N ARG A 80 -5.57 -3.79 -3.96
CA ARG A 80 -5.45 -2.36 -4.24
C ARG A 80 -4.24 -1.77 -3.52
N LEU A 81 -3.54 -0.86 -4.19
CA LEU A 81 -2.35 -0.20 -3.67
C LEU A 81 -2.45 1.33 -3.79
N SER A 82 -2.06 2.04 -2.73
CA SER A 82 -1.77 3.47 -2.73
C SER A 82 -0.32 3.71 -2.30
N LEU A 83 0.35 4.63 -2.97
CA LEU A 83 1.74 5.00 -2.68
C LEU A 83 1.78 6.43 -2.16
N VAL A 84 2.48 6.62 -1.05
CA VAL A 84 2.74 7.91 -0.43
C VAL A 84 4.23 8.01 -0.19
N SER A 85 4.91 9.03 -0.71
CA SER A 85 6.28 9.34 -0.33
C SER A 85 6.26 10.28 0.88
N PHE A 86 7.25 10.14 1.74
CA PHE A 86 7.38 10.94 2.95
C PHE A 86 8.81 11.42 3.12
N SER A 87 8.98 12.73 3.29
CA SER A 87 10.25 13.34 3.67
C SER A 87 9.97 14.37 4.79
N THR A 88 10.04 15.66 4.48
CA THR A 88 9.53 16.72 5.35
C THR A 88 7.99 16.81 5.27
N TRP A 89 7.43 16.44 4.12
CA TRP A 89 5.99 16.42 3.86
C TRP A 89 5.61 15.07 3.25
N ALA A 90 4.35 14.68 3.42
CA ALA A 90 3.78 13.52 2.74
C ALA A 90 3.26 13.95 1.35
N ASP A 91 3.69 13.26 0.30
CA ASP A 91 3.17 13.45 -1.06
C ASP A 91 2.54 12.14 -1.55
N LYS A 92 1.34 12.24 -2.11
CA LYS A 92 0.57 11.08 -2.57
C LYS A 92 0.92 10.82 -4.03
N LEU A 93 1.81 9.86 -4.26
CA LEU A 93 2.23 9.44 -5.60
C LEU A 93 1.04 8.88 -6.40
N CYS A 94 0.20 8.06 -5.77
CA CYS A 94 -1.05 7.60 -6.37
C CYS A 94 -2.18 7.39 -5.34
N ARG A 95 -3.42 7.53 -5.80
CA ARG A 95 -4.61 7.10 -5.04
C ARG A 95 -4.65 5.56 -4.97
N LEU A 96 -5.55 5.03 -4.15
CA LEU A 96 -5.81 3.59 -4.05
C LEU A 96 -6.34 3.07 -5.40
N ARG A 97 -5.58 2.18 -6.05
CA ARG A 97 -5.90 1.61 -7.38
C ARG A 97 -5.85 0.10 -7.32
N SER A 98 -6.69 -0.59 -8.09
CA SER A 98 -6.63 -2.06 -8.24
C SER A 98 -5.38 -2.49 -9.01
N MET A 99 -4.79 -3.63 -8.64
CA MET A 99 -3.55 -4.14 -9.22
C MET A 99 -3.79 -4.96 -10.50
N THR A 100 -4.47 -4.34 -11.46
CA THR A 100 -4.57 -4.86 -12.83
C THR A 100 -3.23 -4.71 -13.55
N GLU A 101 -2.98 -5.50 -14.60
CA GLU A 101 -1.71 -5.45 -15.35
C GLU A 101 -1.34 -4.03 -15.86
N PRO A 102 -2.27 -3.23 -16.42
CA PRO A 102 -1.96 -1.84 -16.77
C PRO A 102 -1.57 -1.00 -15.57
N SER A 103 -2.30 -1.13 -14.46
CA SER A 103 -2.03 -0.37 -13.24
C SER A 103 -0.68 -0.75 -12.62
N LYS A 104 -0.29 -2.02 -12.68
CA LYS A 104 1.02 -2.50 -12.23
C LYS A 104 2.16 -1.89 -13.06
N ALA A 105 2.00 -1.81 -14.38
CA ALA A 105 2.98 -1.17 -15.26
C ALA A 105 3.13 0.32 -14.94
N GLU A 106 2.01 1.05 -14.83
CA GLU A 106 2.03 2.48 -14.46
C GLU A 106 2.63 2.74 -13.08
N LEU A 107 2.33 1.90 -12.08
CA LEU A 107 2.89 2.01 -10.73
C LEU A 107 4.39 1.72 -10.71
N THR A 108 4.81 0.74 -11.49
CA THR A 108 6.24 0.40 -11.64
C THR A 108 7.02 1.55 -12.25
N ASP A 109 6.48 2.18 -13.30
CA ASP A 109 7.06 3.38 -13.92
C ASP A 109 7.08 4.57 -12.94
N MET A 110 5.98 4.77 -12.21
CA MET A 110 5.88 5.83 -11.20
C MET A 110 6.91 5.66 -10.07
N VAL A 111 7.11 4.43 -9.58
CA VAL A 111 8.14 4.14 -8.58
C VAL A 111 9.53 4.40 -9.14
N GLU A 112 9.78 4.06 -10.41
CA GLU A 112 11.08 4.28 -11.04
C GLU A 112 11.39 5.77 -11.21
N ASN A 113 10.43 6.54 -11.74
CA ASN A 113 10.66 7.88 -12.26
C ASN A 113 10.26 9.01 -11.30
N ARG A 114 9.37 8.75 -10.32
CA ARG A 114 8.86 9.79 -9.41
C ARG A 114 9.30 9.64 -7.96
N LEU A 115 9.89 8.50 -7.59
CA LEU A 115 10.42 8.30 -6.24
C LEU A 115 11.88 8.77 -6.17
N GLU A 116 12.10 9.92 -5.56
CA GLU A 116 13.40 10.57 -5.41
C GLU A 116 13.67 10.95 -3.95
N ALA A 117 14.93 10.90 -3.53
CA ALA A 117 15.33 11.31 -2.19
C ALA A 117 15.35 12.85 -2.09
N ASN A 118 14.49 13.39 -1.22
CA ASN A 118 14.40 14.80 -0.90
C ASN A 118 14.92 15.07 0.52
N GLY A 119 16.06 15.76 0.60
CA GLY A 119 16.54 16.33 1.86
C GLY A 119 15.78 17.63 2.18
N SER A 120 15.46 17.86 3.45
CA SER A 120 14.93 19.14 3.91
C SER A 120 15.95 20.25 3.64
N SER A 121 15.82 20.92 2.48
CA SER A 121 16.09 22.34 2.22
C SER A 121 16.29 22.57 0.72
N LYS A 122 15.19 22.72 -0.03
CA LYS A 122 15.00 23.81 -1.01
C LYS A 122 13.51 24.08 -1.16
N ALA A 123 13.02 25.06 -0.40
CA ALA A 123 11.79 25.75 -0.75
C ALA A 123 12.03 26.59 -2.00
N HIS A 124 12.11 25.98 -3.20
CA HIS A 124 12.07 26.71 -4.47
C HIS A 124 11.24 25.93 -5.50
N GLY A 125 10.09 26.50 -5.87
CA GLY A 125 9.55 26.34 -7.21
C GLY A 125 8.34 25.43 -7.37
N GLY A 126 7.16 25.95 -7.04
CA GLY A 126 5.99 25.90 -7.92
C GLY A 126 5.36 24.56 -8.25
N ARG A 127 4.26 24.24 -7.57
CA ARG A 127 3.10 23.59 -8.21
C ARG A 127 1.82 24.27 -7.73
N THR A 128 1.55 25.44 -8.30
CA THR A 128 0.20 25.98 -8.34
C THR A 128 -0.63 25.05 -9.22
N GLY A 129 -1.43 24.17 -8.60
CA GLY A 129 -2.52 23.50 -9.28
C GLY A 129 -3.62 24.52 -9.54
N ARG A 130 -3.58 25.19 -10.70
CA ARG A 130 -4.73 25.94 -11.20
C ARG A 130 -5.69 24.90 -11.78
N GLY A 131 -6.81 24.70 -11.09
CA GLY A 131 -7.90 23.88 -11.57
C GLY A 131 -8.30 24.29 -12.98
N GLU A 132 -8.45 23.29 -13.83
CA GLU A 132 -9.14 23.38 -15.10
C GLU A 132 -10.59 23.77 -14.80
N GLU A 133 -11.00 24.95 -15.27
CA GLU A 133 -12.41 25.29 -15.46
C GLU A 133 -12.57 25.56 -16.95
N GLU A 134 -13.18 24.60 -17.63
CA GLU A 134 -13.68 24.73 -18.98
C GLU A 134 -14.75 25.83 -18.99
N SER A 135 -14.51 26.89 -19.76
CA SER A 135 -15.56 27.80 -20.20
C SER A 135 -15.44 28.00 -21.70
N GLY A 136 -16.35 27.37 -22.44
CA GLY A 136 -16.55 27.62 -23.86
C GLY A 136 -16.94 29.07 -24.11
N VAL A 137 -16.43 29.64 -25.20
CA VAL A 137 -17.00 30.83 -25.85
C VAL A 137 -16.91 30.63 -27.36
N GLU A 138 -18.09 30.66 -27.97
CA GLU A 138 -18.34 30.72 -29.41
C GLU A 138 -17.49 31.77 -30.10
N ARG A 139 -16.95 31.44 -31.28
CA ARG A 139 -16.49 32.44 -32.24
C ARG A 139 -17.53 32.60 -33.34
N SER A 140 -18.31 33.67 -33.20
CA SER A 140 -19.03 34.31 -34.29
C SER A 140 -18.12 35.32 -34.99
N GLN A 141 -18.08 35.16 -36.32
CA GLN A 141 -17.87 36.15 -37.39
C GLN A 141 -16.52 36.86 -37.61
N GLY A 142 -16.26 37.04 -38.91
CA GLY A 142 -15.16 37.75 -39.54
C GLY A 142 -15.07 37.32 -41.00
#